data_AF-A0ABD6EPY4-F1
#
_entry.id   AF-A0ABD6EPY4-F1
#
_cell.length_a   1.000
_cell.length_b   1.000
_cell.length_c   1.000
_cell.angle_alpha   90.00
_cell.angle_beta   90.00
_cell.angle_gamma   90.00
#
_symmetry.space_group_name_H-M   'P 1'
#
loop_
_entity.id
_entity.type
_entity.pdbx_description
1 polymer ?
#
loop_
_entity_poly.entity_id
_entity_poly.type
_entity_poly.pdbx_seq_one_letter_code
_entity_poly.pdbx_strand_id
1 'polypeptide(L)'
;MPALSILGITVDFPYEPYECQTLFMSKVIEAVGEMKNAVLESPTGTGKTLCLLCGALAYIKDVKSKLSFNSVGGIKSSIKLLNNSC
;
A
#
# COMPACT_ATOMS: atom_id res chain seq x y z
N MET A 1 -14.74 -5.14 -4.53
CA MET A 1 -13.30 -5.40 -4.63
C MET A 1 -12.82 -5.74 -3.23
N PRO A 2 -12.35 -6.95 -2.95
CA PRO A 2 -11.74 -7.26 -1.65
C PRO A 2 -10.52 -6.35 -1.42
N ALA A 3 -10.43 -5.81 -0.20
CA ALA A 3 -9.29 -5.03 0.24
C ALA A 3 -8.29 -5.96 0.93
N LEU A 4 -7.10 -6.08 0.37
CA LEU A 4 -6.02 -6.90 0.90
C LEU A 4 -5.06 -6.03 1.70
N SER A 5 -4.68 -6.47 2.90
CA SER A 5 -3.62 -5.80 3.67
C SER A 5 -2.30 -6.50 3.40
N ILE A 6 -1.40 -5.84 2.66
CA ILE A 6 -0.08 -6.36 2.29
C ILE A 6 0.98 -5.37 2.79
N LEU A 7 1.86 -5.82 3.69
CA LEU A 7 2.89 -4.96 4.33
C LEU A 7 2.34 -3.68 4.96
N GLY A 8 1.11 -3.74 5.51
CA GLY A 8 0.44 -2.58 6.10
C GLY A 8 -0.15 -1.59 5.09
N ILE A 9 -0.12 -1.92 3.79
CA ILE A 9 -0.71 -1.15 2.69
C ILE A 9 -1.99 -1.85 2.23
N THR A 10 -3.05 -1.07 2.06
CA THR A 10 -4.32 -1.55 1.50
C THR A 10 -4.22 -1.64 -0.03
N VAL A 11 -4.35 -2.85 -0.55
CA VAL A 11 -4.35 -3.15 -1.98
C VAL A 11 -5.77 -3.49 -2.43
N ASP A 12 -6.28 -2.72 -3.38
CA ASP A 12 -7.56 -2.98 -4.04
C ASP A 12 -7.34 -3.99 -5.18
N PHE A 13 -7.81 -5.23 -5.01
CA PHE A 13 -7.72 -6.28 -6.03
C PHE A 13 -9.12 -6.66 -6.53
N PRO A 14 -9.33 -6.84 -7.85
CA PRO A 14 -10.69 -7.02 -8.39
C PRO A 14 -11.30 -8.40 -8.11
N TYR A 15 -10.49 -9.39 -7.72
CA TYR A 15 -10.91 -10.77 -7.45
C TYR A 15 -10.37 -11.23 -6.09
N GLU A 16 -10.74 -12.44 -5.65
CA GLU A 16 -10.05 -13.09 -4.54
C GLU A 16 -8.64 -13.51 -5.02
N PRO A 17 -7.55 -13.02 -4.40
CA PRO A 17 -6.21 -13.31 -4.87
C PRO A 17 -5.81 -14.75 -4.54
N TYR A 18 -5.05 -15.38 -5.44
CA TYR A 18 -4.28 -16.57 -5.09
C TYR A 18 -3.10 -16.21 -4.18
N GLU A 19 -2.63 -17.17 -3.39
CA GLU A 19 -1.48 -16.97 -2.50
C GLU A 19 -0.23 -16.47 -3.25
N CYS A 20 0.03 -17.00 -4.44
CA CYS A 20 1.14 -16.56 -5.29
C CYS A 20 1.00 -15.11 -5.78
N GLN A 21 -0.24 -14.63 -5.99
CA GLN A 21 -0.51 -13.25 -6.40
C GLN A 21 -0.27 -12.29 -5.23
N THR A 22 -0.69 -12.68 -4.03
CA THR A 22 -0.42 -11.92 -2.79
C THR A 22 1.08 -11.80 -2.54
N LEU A 23 1.83 -12.90 -2.69
CA LEU A 23 3.29 -12.90 -2.57
C LEU A 23 3.94 -12.01 -3.63
N PHE A 24 3.49 -12.09 -4.88
CA PHE A 24 3.98 -11.25 -5.97
C PHE A 24 3.76 -9.77 -5.67
N MET A 25 2.56 -9.39 -5.25
CA MET A 25 2.24 -8.01 -4.86
C MET A 25 3.08 -7.54 -3.66
N SER A 26 3.30 -8.40 -2.66
CA SER A 26 4.19 -8.10 -1.53
C SER A 26 5.61 -7.78 -2.00
N LYS A 27 6.16 -8.55 -2.94
CA LYS A 27 7.51 -8.33 -3.45
C LYS A 27 7.63 -7.09 -4.33
N VAL A 28 6.57 -6.76 -5.09
CA VAL A 28 6.48 -5.49 -5.82
C VAL A 28 6.50 -4.31 -4.85
N ILE A 29 5.65 -4.35 -3.81
CA ILE A 29 5.55 -3.27 -2.82
C ILE A 29 6.87 -3.09 -2.06
N GLU A 30 7.51 -4.18 -1.65
CA GLU A 30 8.83 -4.18 -1.00
C GLU A 30 9.90 -3.54 -1.89
N ALA A 31 10.01 -3.97 -3.16
CA ALA A 31 11.02 -3.47 -4.08
C ALA A 31 10.87 -1.96 -4.34
N VAL A 32 9.64 -1.49 -4.58
CA VAL A 32 9.37 -0.07 -4.78
C VAL A 32 9.59 0.73 -3.49
N GLY A 33 9.20 0.18 -2.33
CA GLY A 33 9.39 0.78 -1.02
C GLY A 33 10.85 0.98 -0.63
N GLU A 34 11.69 0.02 -0.99
CA GLU A 34 13.13 0.02 -0.69
C GLU A 34 13.97 0.66 -1.79
N MET A 35 13.35 1.18 -2.86
CA MET A 35 14.05 1.74 -4.03
C MET A 35 15.03 0.75 -4.68
N LYS A 36 14.63 -0.53 -4.77
CA LYS A 36 15.43 -1.64 -5.34
C LYS A 36 14.82 -2.17 -6.63
N ASN A 37 15.67 -2.77 -7.45
CA ASN A 37 15.23 -3.54 -8.60
C ASN A 37 14.87 -4.96 -8.17
N ALA A 38 13.77 -5.52 -8.70
CA ALA A 38 13.35 -6.88 -8.43
C ALA A 38 13.11 -7.64 -9.73
N VAL A 39 13.55 -8.90 -9.77
CA VAL A 39 13.24 -9.86 -10.83
C VAL A 39 12.25 -10.86 -10.25
N LEU A 40 10.98 -10.77 -10.67
CA LEU A 40 9.89 -11.56 -10.11
C LEU A 40 9.34 -12.50 -11.17
N GLU A 41 9.59 -13.79 -10.97
CA GLU A 41 9.03 -14.85 -11.81
C GLU A 41 7.74 -15.40 -11.20
N SER A 42 6.75 -15.64 -12.05
CA SER A 42 5.52 -16.33 -11.64
C SER A 42 4.96 -17.17 -12.79
N PRO A 43 4.19 -18.23 -12.50
CA PRO A 43 3.61 -19.08 -13.53
C PRO A 43 2.72 -18.29 -14.50
N THR A 44 2.62 -18.74 -15.75
CA THR A 44 1.77 -18.14 -16.77
C THR A 44 0.28 -18.24 -16.39
N GLY A 45 -0.53 -17.25 -16.78
CA GLY A 45 -1.97 -17.25 -16.51
C GLY A 45 -2.39 -16.73 -15.13
N THR A 46 -1.45 -16.37 -14.24
CA THR A 46 -1.74 -15.90 -12.88
C THR A 46 -2.00 -14.39 -12.77
N GLY A 47 -2.18 -13.67 -13.89
CA GLY A 47 -2.48 -12.23 -13.83
C GLY A 47 -1.33 -11.37 -13.31
N LYS A 48 -0.07 -11.67 -13.69
CA LYS A 48 1.14 -10.90 -13.35
C LYS A 48 0.99 -9.40 -13.53
N THR A 49 0.51 -8.98 -14.71
CA THR A 49 0.30 -7.58 -15.05
C THR A 49 -0.68 -6.92 -14.09
N LEU A 50 -1.76 -7.62 -13.73
CA LEU A 50 -2.75 -7.11 -12.79
C LEU A 50 -2.16 -6.96 -11.38
N CYS A 51 -1.42 -7.96 -10.91
CA CYS A 51 -0.73 -7.92 -9.61
C CYS A 51 0.26 -6.76 -9.54
N LEU A 52 1.07 -6.58 -10.60
CA LEU A 52 2.04 -5.50 -10.70
C LEU A 52 1.36 -4.13 -10.61
N LEU A 53 0.29 -3.91 -11.39
CA LEU A 53 -0.44 -2.64 -11.40
C LEU A 53 -1.12 -2.38 -10.04
N CYS A 54 -1.84 -3.35 -9.49
CA CYS A 54 -2.51 -3.21 -8.19
C CYS A 54 -1.51 -2.92 -7.06
N GLY A 55 -0.39 -3.64 -6.99
CA GLY A 55 0.66 -3.43 -6.00
C GLY A 55 1.31 -2.05 -6.12
N ALA A 56 1.67 -1.64 -7.34
CA ALA A 56 2.29 -0.33 -7.58
C ALA A 56 1.34 0.84 -7.26
N LEU A 57 0.08 0.76 -7.69
CA LEU A 57 -0.93 1.79 -7.42
C LEU A 57 -1.24 1.90 -5.93
N ALA A 58 -1.32 0.77 -5.22
CA ALA A 58 -1.54 0.74 -3.78
C ALA A 58 -0.40 1.43 -3.03
N TYR A 59 0.86 1.17 -3.39
CA TYR A 59 2.02 1.84 -2.81
C TYR A 59 1.97 3.35 -3.02
N ILE A 60 1.68 3.81 -4.26
CA ILE A 60 1.58 5.24 -4.57
C ILE A 60 0.46 5.91 -3.76
N LYS A 61 -0.70 5.25 -3.62
CA LYS A 61 -1.84 5.75 -2.84
C LYS A 61 -1.49 5.88 -1.37
N ASP A 62 -0.79 4.90 -0.80
CA ASP A 62 -0.31 4.92 0.58
C ASP A 62 0.68 6.07 0.83
N VAL A 63 1.69 6.24 -0.04
CA VAL A 63 2.65 7.34 0.05
C VAL A 63 1.94 8.70 -0.04
N LYS A 64 1.02 8.87 -0.99
CA LYS A 64 0.23 10.11 -1.13
C LYS A 64 -0.62 10.39 0.11
N SER A 65 -1.22 9.35 0.69
CA SER A 65 -2.01 9.45 1.92
C SER A 65 -1.14 9.95 3.08
N LYS A 66 0.01 9.31 3.32
CA LYS A 66 0.99 9.69 4.36
C LYS A 66 1.47 11.14 4.20
N LEU A 67 1.72 11.58 2.96
CA LEU A 67 2.08 12.96 2.66
C LEU A 67 0.95 13.95 2.97
N SER A 68 -0.29 13.62 2.61
CA SER A 68 -1.47 14.46 2.89
C SER A 68 -1.74 14.63 4.39
N PHE A 69 -1.53 13.55 5.17
CA PHE A 69 -1.65 13.62 6.64
C PHE A 69 -0.63 14.58 7.26
N ASN A 70 0.58 14.69 6.70
CA ASN A 70 1.60 15.60 7.20
C ASN A 70 1.24 17.08 7.02
N SER A 71 0.39 17.43 6.05
CA SER A 71 -0.05 18.82 5.83
C SER A 71 -1.22 19.25 6.74
N VAL A 72 -1.98 18.31 7.31
CA VAL A 72 -3.15 18.60 8.18
C VAL A 72 -2.88 18.28 9.66
N GLY A 73 -1.85 17.49 9.96
CA GLY A 73 -1.48 17.06 11.32
C GLY A 73 -0.96 18.17 12.25
N GLY A 74 -0.53 19.32 11.72
CA GLY A 74 -0.02 20.43 12.52
C GLY A 74 -1.08 21.17 13.37
N ILE A 75 -2.37 21.00 13.08
CA ILE A 75 -3.44 21.76 13.77
C ILE A 75 -4.19 20.91 14.80
N LYS A 76 -4.34 19.59 14.58
CA LYS A 76 -5.14 18.74 15.48
C LYS A 76 -4.42 18.29 16.75
N SER A 77 -3.08 18.30 16.80
CA SER A 77 -2.29 17.97 18.00
C SER A 77 -2.28 19.11 19.03
N SER A 78 -2.34 20.38 18.61
CA SER A 78 -2.37 21.53 19.53
C SER A 78 -3.74 21.77 20.19
N ILE A 79 -4.85 21.41 19.54
CA ILE A 79 -6.20 21.59 20.13
C ILE A 79 -6.46 20.58 21.26
N LYS A 80 -5.84 19.39 21.21
CA LYS A 80 -6.00 18.37 22.28
C LYS A 80 -5.30 18.77 23.59
N LEU A 81 -4.33 19.69 23.55
CA LEU A 81 -3.67 20.23 24.73
C LEU A 81 -4.42 21.41 25.36
N LEU A 82 -5.36 22.05 24.64
CA LEU A 82 -6.12 23.18 25.17
C LEU A 82 -7.40 22.76 25.91
N ASN A 83 -7.93 21.56 25.63
CA ASN A 83 -9.16 21.05 26.27
C ASN A 83 -8.92 20.21 27.54
N ASN A 84 -7.67 20.16 28.05
CA ASN A 84 -7.34 19.46 29.29
C ASN A 84 -6.78 20.38 30.38
N SER A 85 -7.00 21.69 30.25
CA SER A 85 -6.77 22.66 31.33
C SER A 85 -8.10 23.02 31.99
N CYS A 86 -8.65 22.05 32.72
CA CYS A 86 -9.37 22.26 33.97
C CYS A 86 -8.62 21.46 35.04
#